data_AF-A0A7S4L0E0-F1
#
_entry.id   AF-A0A7S4L0E0-F1
#
_cell.length_a   1.000
_cell.length_b   1.000
_cell.length_c   1.000
_cell.angle_alpha   90.00
_cell.angle_beta   90.00
_cell.angle_gamma   90.00
#
_symmetry.space_group_name_H-M   'P 1'
#
loop_
_entity.id
_entity.type
_entity.pdbx_description
1 polymer ?
#
loop_
_entity_poly.entity_id
_entity_poly.type
_entity_poly.pdbx_seq_one_letter_code
_entity_poly.pdbx_strand_id
1 'polypeptide(L)'
;DGTFLPVRLWDGVSVKLNHKDVVIGIDWLFEGEGSMDLQWLPHKLQFFVLRGPKLTGTLDFRRLPHGLRDLYISQTQISGEVDLQGLPKTLQALNIAGNRMSGSLNLSHLPRSLKMLNLADNAFQGPLDLQNLPNRLKYIDLSENQFSKDVLTAVSPAHPRTILMEGNPLDKDALTMNCAAPCPCIHTDEKGCVTLRSKKSILLYLQGC
;
A
#
# COMPACT_ATOMS: atom_id res chain seq x y z
N ASP A 1 -24.62 -3.21 33.07
CA ASP A 1 -23.63 -2.72 34.06
C ASP A 1 -22.29 -3.44 33.85
N GLY A 2 -21.68 -3.27 32.67
CA GLY A 2 -20.41 -3.93 32.38
C GLY A 2 -19.24 -3.09 32.88
N THR A 3 -18.54 -3.55 33.91
CA THR A 3 -17.21 -3.04 34.24
C THR A 3 -16.24 -3.51 33.17
N PHE A 4 -16.00 -2.68 32.16
CA PHE A 4 -14.93 -2.93 31.19
C PHE A 4 -13.57 -2.87 31.89
N LEU A 5 -12.66 -3.74 31.50
CA LEU A 5 -11.26 -3.62 31.91
C LEU A 5 -10.72 -2.25 31.47
N PRO A 6 -9.78 -1.65 32.23
CA PRO A 6 -9.02 -0.49 31.75
C PRO A 6 -8.44 -0.76 30.36
N VAL A 7 -8.52 0.23 29.46
CA VAL A 7 -8.10 0.08 28.05
C VAL A 7 -6.65 -0.39 27.87
N ARG A 8 -5.79 -0.08 28.84
CA ARG A 8 -4.39 -0.54 28.89
C ARG A 8 -4.23 -2.06 29.10
N LEU A 9 -5.30 -2.75 29.49
CA LEU A 9 -5.35 -4.20 29.69
C LEU A 9 -6.04 -4.92 28.52
N TRP A 10 -6.50 -4.19 27.51
CA TRP A 10 -7.12 -4.81 26.35
C TRP A 10 -6.04 -5.42 25.47
N ASP A 11 -6.22 -6.69 25.12
CA ASP A 11 -5.30 -7.39 24.24
C ASP A 11 -5.14 -6.62 22.92
N GLY A 12 -3.90 -6.52 22.45
CA GLY A 12 -3.56 -5.80 21.23
C GLY A 12 -3.55 -4.27 21.35
N VAL A 13 -3.90 -3.68 22.50
CA VAL A 13 -3.92 -2.22 22.66
C VAL A 13 -2.61 -1.71 23.30
N SER A 14 -1.92 -0.83 22.58
CA SER A 14 -0.75 -0.10 23.07
C SER A 14 -1.15 1.29 23.53
N VAL A 15 -0.81 1.64 24.77
CA VAL A 15 -1.04 2.98 25.33
C VAL A 15 0.29 3.70 25.60
N LYS A 16 0.30 5.02 25.39
CA LYS A 16 1.35 5.88 25.92
C LYS A 16 1.01 6.25 27.36
N LEU A 17 1.85 5.83 28.30
CA LEU A 17 1.70 6.11 29.73
C LEU A 17 1.99 7.58 30.02
N ASN A 18 0.96 8.41 29.90
CA ASN A 18 0.85 9.73 30.51
C ASN A 18 -0.42 9.73 31.39
N HIS A 19 -0.76 10.82 32.09
CA HIS A 19 -1.92 10.96 32.99
C HIS A 19 -3.33 10.60 32.44
N LYS A 20 -3.48 10.10 31.19
CA LYS A 20 -4.76 9.76 30.54
C LYS A 20 -4.73 8.54 29.61
N ASP A 21 -3.81 7.58 29.78
CA ASP A 21 -3.74 6.31 28.99
C ASP A 21 -4.11 6.48 27.50
N VAL A 22 -3.26 7.18 26.74
CA VAL A 22 -3.56 7.52 25.34
C VAL A 22 -3.30 6.31 24.45
N VAL A 23 -4.33 5.77 23.79
CA VAL A 23 -4.17 4.69 22.81
C VAL A 23 -3.37 5.17 21.61
N ILE A 24 -2.25 4.50 21.35
CA ILE A 24 -1.32 4.81 20.25
C ILE A 24 -1.18 3.65 19.26
N GLY A 25 -1.54 2.43 19.67
CA GLY A 25 -1.47 1.25 18.81
C GLY A 25 -2.65 0.32 19.07
N ILE A 26 -3.16 -0.29 18.01
CA ILE A 26 -4.14 -1.37 18.07
C ILE A 26 -3.65 -2.47 17.12
N ASP A 27 -3.61 -3.71 17.61
CA ASP A 27 -3.33 -4.93 16.84
C ASP A 27 -4.38 -5.98 17.19
N TRP A 28 -5.41 -6.09 16.35
CA TRP A 28 -6.53 -6.97 16.61
C TRP A 28 -6.68 -8.05 15.55
N LEU A 29 -6.93 -9.27 16.03
CA LEU A 29 -7.46 -10.37 15.26
C LEU A 29 -8.92 -10.58 15.64
N PHE A 30 -9.82 -10.33 14.69
CA PHE A 30 -11.24 -10.54 14.86
C PHE A 30 -11.65 -11.87 14.23
N GLU A 31 -12.03 -12.84 15.07
CA GLU A 31 -12.41 -14.18 14.64
C GLU A 31 -13.90 -14.28 14.23
N GLY A 32 -14.71 -13.31 14.62
CA GLY A 32 -16.14 -13.25 14.35
C GLY A 32 -16.51 -12.69 12.97
N GLU A 33 -17.80 -12.54 12.75
CA GLU A 33 -18.38 -11.80 11.61
C GLU A 33 -18.71 -10.37 12.02
N GLY A 34 -18.50 -9.41 11.13
CA GLY A 34 -18.75 -8.01 11.43
C GLY A 34 -18.29 -7.05 10.34
N SER A 35 -18.48 -5.77 10.60
CA SER A 35 -18.01 -4.68 9.74
C SER A 35 -17.14 -3.72 10.52
N MET A 36 -16.11 -3.19 9.88
CA MET A 36 -15.28 -2.12 10.46
C MET A 36 -15.79 -0.74 10.05
N ASP A 37 -15.77 0.21 10.99
CA ASP A 37 -15.96 1.63 10.72
C ASP A 37 -14.81 2.43 11.34
N LEU A 38 -14.04 3.09 10.46
CA LEU A 38 -12.83 3.84 10.82
C LEU A 38 -13.12 5.09 11.67
N GLN A 39 -14.37 5.59 11.71
CA GLN A 39 -14.70 6.79 12.49
C GLN A 39 -14.48 6.63 14.00
N TRP A 40 -14.47 5.38 14.49
CA TRP A 40 -14.29 5.06 15.90
C TRP A 40 -12.82 4.91 16.31
N LEU A 41 -11.87 5.07 15.37
CA LEU A 41 -10.46 4.97 15.70
C LEU A 41 -10.00 6.14 16.59
N PRO A 42 -9.21 5.87 17.65
CA PRO A 42 -8.69 6.92 18.52
C PRO A 42 -7.87 7.97 17.74
N HIS A 43 -8.13 9.27 17.96
CA HIS A 43 -7.46 10.35 17.23
C HIS A 43 -5.92 10.41 17.39
N LYS A 44 -5.36 9.75 18.41
CA LYS A 44 -3.93 9.69 18.70
C LYS A 44 -3.26 8.39 18.24
N LEU A 45 -4.01 7.53 17.57
CA LEU A 45 -3.51 6.26 17.04
C LEU A 45 -2.39 6.53 16.02
N GLN A 46 -1.31 5.77 16.15
CA GLN A 46 -0.14 5.82 15.27
C GLN A 46 0.01 4.52 14.49
N PHE A 47 -0.44 3.41 15.06
CA PHE A 47 -0.35 2.08 14.47
C PHE A 47 -1.71 1.38 14.56
N PHE A 48 -2.21 0.87 13.44
CA PHE A 48 -3.44 0.09 13.40
C PHE A 48 -3.23 -1.16 12.56
N VAL A 49 -3.36 -2.32 13.20
CA VAL A 49 -3.45 -3.63 12.56
C VAL A 49 -4.82 -4.21 12.86
N LEU A 50 -5.51 -4.62 11.80
CA LEU A 50 -6.73 -5.37 11.89
C LEU A 50 -6.66 -6.57 10.94
N ARG A 51 -6.92 -7.75 11.50
CA ARG A 51 -7.04 -9.01 10.76
C ARG A 51 -8.38 -9.63 11.09
N GLY A 52 -8.97 -10.36 10.16
CA GLY A 52 -10.21 -11.09 10.41
C GLY A 52 -10.82 -11.60 9.12
N PRO A 53 -10.85 -12.93 8.89
CA PRO A 53 -11.20 -13.50 7.60
C PRO A 53 -12.66 -13.27 7.19
N LYS A 54 -13.50 -12.83 8.13
CA LYS A 54 -14.92 -12.52 7.90
C LYS A 54 -15.29 -11.06 8.20
N LEU A 55 -14.30 -10.19 8.36
CA LEU A 55 -14.54 -8.75 8.46
C LEU A 55 -14.89 -8.19 7.09
N THR A 56 -16.01 -7.48 7.02
CA THR A 56 -16.51 -6.80 5.81
C THR A 56 -16.52 -5.29 6.01
N GLY A 57 -16.97 -4.54 5.01
CA GLY A 57 -17.13 -3.09 5.07
C GLY A 57 -16.38 -2.37 3.96
N THR A 58 -16.18 -1.08 4.15
CA THR A 58 -15.51 -0.17 3.21
C THR A 58 -14.46 0.68 3.94
N LEU A 59 -13.53 1.28 3.19
CA LEU A 59 -12.49 2.15 3.74
C LEU A 59 -12.69 3.59 3.30
N ASP A 60 -13.09 4.47 4.23
CA ASP A 60 -13.00 5.91 4.04
C ASP A 60 -11.75 6.46 4.72
N PHE A 61 -10.67 6.64 3.95
CA PHE A 61 -9.40 7.12 4.48
C PHE A 61 -9.47 8.51 5.11
N ARG A 62 -10.47 9.34 4.76
CA ARG A 62 -10.68 10.66 5.38
C ARG A 62 -11.05 10.58 6.86
N ARG A 63 -11.48 9.40 7.32
CA ARG A 63 -11.79 9.11 8.73
C ARG A 63 -10.58 8.65 9.54
N LEU A 64 -9.44 8.38 8.89
CA LEU A 64 -8.24 7.93 9.58
C LEU A 64 -7.67 9.03 10.48
N PRO A 65 -7.11 8.68 11.65
CA PRO A 65 -6.41 9.62 12.51
C PRO A 65 -5.25 10.31 11.77
N HIS A 66 -5.17 11.65 11.85
CA HIS A 66 -4.12 12.42 11.15
C HIS A 66 -2.68 12.07 11.57
N GLY A 67 -2.51 11.47 12.76
CA GLY A 67 -1.23 11.02 13.30
C GLY A 67 -0.85 9.58 12.93
N LEU A 68 -1.70 8.87 12.18
CA LEU A 68 -1.50 7.46 11.83
C LEU A 68 -0.28 7.30 10.92
N ARG A 69 0.64 6.42 11.31
CA ARG A 69 1.88 6.11 10.60
C ARG A 69 1.79 4.78 9.88
N ASP A 70 1.10 3.82 10.46
CA ASP A 70 1.10 2.44 9.99
C ASP A 70 -0.34 1.92 9.99
N LEU A 71 -0.80 1.50 8.81
CA LEU A 71 -2.13 0.93 8.60
C LEU A 71 -2.01 -0.43 7.92
N TYR A 72 -2.43 -1.48 8.62
CA TYR A 72 -2.46 -2.85 8.14
C TYR A 72 -3.88 -3.38 8.30
N ILE A 73 -4.60 -3.54 7.21
CA ILE A 73 -5.91 -4.17 7.20
C ILE A 73 -5.89 -5.21 6.09
N SER A 74 -5.35 -6.39 6.38
CA SER A 74 -5.07 -7.41 5.38
C SER A 74 -5.76 -8.74 5.70
N GLN A 75 -5.98 -9.54 4.66
CA GLN A 75 -6.65 -10.84 4.75
C GLN A 75 -8.06 -10.73 5.37
N THR A 76 -8.84 -9.77 4.87
CA THR A 76 -10.25 -9.58 5.26
C THR A 76 -11.14 -9.61 4.01
N GLN A 77 -12.43 -9.29 4.16
CA GLN A 77 -13.41 -9.20 3.07
C GLN A 77 -13.89 -7.76 2.84
N ILE A 78 -13.09 -6.77 3.26
CA ILE A 78 -13.35 -5.36 2.98
C ILE A 78 -13.34 -5.13 1.47
N SER A 79 -14.26 -4.29 1.00
CA SER A 79 -14.54 -4.10 -0.42
C SER A 79 -14.83 -2.65 -0.77
N GLY A 80 -15.03 -2.39 -2.06
CA GLY A 80 -15.31 -1.07 -2.59
C GLY A 80 -14.05 -0.36 -3.05
N GLU A 81 -14.19 0.93 -3.34
CA GLU A 81 -13.11 1.77 -3.85
C GLU A 81 -12.42 2.56 -2.75
N VAL A 82 -11.19 3.02 -3.00
CA VAL A 82 -10.44 3.89 -2.08
C VAL A 82 -9.98 5.17 -2.76
N ASP A 83 -10.15 6.28 -2.04
CA ASP A 83 -9.55 7.55 -2.38
C ASP A 83 -8.25 7.75 -1.61
N LEU A 84 -7.12 7.59 -2.30
CA LEU A 84 -5.78 7.78 -1.73
C LEU A 84 -5.52 9.22 -1.27
N GLN A 85 -6.29 10.21 -1.73
CA GLN A 85 -6.19 11.59 -1.26
C GLN A 85 -6.57 11.74 0.22
N GLY A 86 -7.42 10.84 0.74
CA GLY A 86 -7.81 10.80 2.14
C GLY A 86 -6.72 10.34 3.10
N LEU A 87 -5.61 9.78 2.60
CA LEU A 87 -4.56 9.21 3.45
C LEU A 87 -3.90 10.28 4.35
N PRO A 88 -3.61 9.96 5.63
CA PRO A 88 -2.86 10.85 6.50
C PRO A 88 -1.49 11.19 5.92
N LYS A 89 -1.12 12.48 5.96
CA LYS A 89 0.20 12.96 5.51
C LYS A 89 1.37 12.36 6.29
N THR A 90 1.11 11.75 7.45
CA THR A 90 2.09 11.12 8.34
C THR A 90 2.31 9.62 8.03
N LEU A 91 1.48 9.03 7.17
CA LEU A 91 1.47 7.60 6.89
C LEU A 91 2.77 7.15 6.20
N GLN A 92 3.38 6.10 6.77
CA GLN A 92 4.64 5.52 6.34
C GLN A 92 4.45 4.12 5.75
N ALA A 93 3.49 3.35 6.24
CA ALA A 93 3.15 2.04 5.72
C ALA A 93 1.65 1.88 5.51
N LEU A 94 1.26 1.44 4.33
CA LEU A 94 -0.10 1.04 4.00
C LEU A 94 -0.08 -0.39 3.47
N ASN A 95 -0.76 -1.31 4.16
CA ASN A 95 -1.01 -2.65 3.70
C ASN A 95 -2.51 -2.94 3.77
N ILE A 96 -3.14 -3.08 2.61
CA ILE A 96 -4.53 -3.54 2.48
C ILE A 96 -4.62 -4.74 1.55
N ALA A 97 -3.59 -5.58 1.56
CA ALA A 97 -3.50 -6.76 0.72
C ALA A 97 -4.45 -7.88 1.15
N GLY A 98 -4.88 -8.71 0.19
CA GLY A 98 -5.79 -9.82 0.46
C GLY A 98 -7.16 -9.33 0.91
N ASN A 99 -7.76 -8.44 0.13
CA ASN A 99 -9.11 -7.92 0.35
C ASN A 99 -9.91 -8.01 -0.97
N ARG A 100 -11.10 -7.41 -1.02
CA ARG A 100 -11.97 -7.33 -2.21
C ARG A 100 -12.08 -5.90 -2.72
N MET A 101 -11.01 -5.11 -2.58
CA MET A 101 -10.99 -3.72 -3.01
C MET A 101 -10.94 -3.63 -4.53
N SER A 102 -11.60 -2.61 -5.10
CA SER A 102 -11.72 -2.44 -6.55
C SER A 102 -11.57 -0.98 -6.96
N GLY A 103 -11.75 -0.71 -8.25
CA GLY A 103 -11.65 0.64 -8.82
C GLY A 103 -10.24 0.97 -9.28
N SER A 104 -10.07 2.20 -9.77
CA SER A 104 -8.78 2.71 -10.24
C SER A 104 -8.04 3.49 -9.15
N LEU A 105 -6.72 3.55 -9.28
CA LEU A 105 -5.86 4.19 -8.29
C LEU A 105 -5.11 5.37 -8.90
N ASN A 106 -5.20 6.53 -8.24
CA ASN A 106 -4.34 7.66 -8.54
C ASN A 106 -3.19 7.73 -7.52
N LEU A 107 -2.05 7.14 -7.85
CA LEU A 107 -0.88 7.08 -6.97
C LEU A 107 -0.19 8.45 -6.74
N SER A 108 -0.52 9.49 -7.51
CA SER A 108 0.02 10.84 -7.29
C SER A 108 -0.45 11.45 -5.96
N HIS A 109 -1.52 10.92 -5.37
CA HIS A 109 -2.05 11.36 -4.08
C HIS A 109 -1.37 10.69 -2.87
N LEU A 110 -0.44 9.76 -3.08
CA LEU A 110 0.26 9.10 -1.98
C LEU A 110 1.04 10.11 -1.13
N PRO A 111 1.02 9.99 0.22
CA PRO A 111 1.71 10.92 1.08
C PRO A 111 3.24 10.82 0.91
N ARG A 112 3.91 11.98 0.95
CA ARG A 112 5.39 12.06 0.79
C ARG A 112 6.19 11.26 1.81
N SER A 113 5.58 10.93 2.94
CA SER A 113 6.15 10.15 4.05
C SER A 113 6.10 8.65 3.82
N LEU A 114 5.30 8.17 2.86
CA LEU A 114 5.08 6.76 2.59
C LEU A 114 6.38 6.07 2.17
N LYS A 115 6.61 4.89 2.74
CA LYS A 115 7.78 4.03 2.53
C LYS A 115 7.41 2.66 1.97
N MET A 116 6.24 2.15 2.36
CA MET A 116 5.73 0.85 1.96
C MET A 116 4.27 0.95 1.54
N LEU A 117 3.95 0.41 0.37
CA LEU A 117 2.61 0.26 -0.15
C LEU A 117 2.41 -1.21 -0.55
N ASN A 118 1.44 -1.88 0.05
CA ASN A 118 1.04 -3.23 -0.34
C ASN A 118 -0.48 -3.26 -0.59
N LEU A 119 -0.84 -3.44 -1.85
CA LEU A 119 -2.21 -3.54 -2.35
C LEU A 119 -2.45 -4.89 -3.05
N ALA A 120 -1.55 -5.86 -2.87
CA ALA A 120 -1.59 -7.14 -3.52
C ALA A 120 -2.89 -7.90 -3.25
N ASP A 121 -3.27 -8.82 -4.13
CA ASP A 121 -4.41 -9.72 -3.94
C ASP A 121 -5.71 -8.93 -3.66
N ASN A 122 -6.11 -8.17 -4.68
CA ASN A 122 -7.32 -7.34 -4.70
C ASN A 122 -7.90 -7.34 -6.14
N ALA A 123 -8.91 -6.52 -6.39
CA ALA A 123 -9.53 -6.33 -7.70
C ALA A 123 -9.33 -4.90 -8.24
N PHE A 124 -8.22 -4.24 -7.89
CA PHE A 124 -7.91 -2.93 -8.46
C PHE A 124 -7.64 -3.05 -9.95
N GLN A 125 -8.06 -2.05 -10.72
CA GLN A 125 -8.05 -2.10 -12.17
C GLN A 125 -7.74 -0.75 -12.81
N GLY A 126 -7.59 -0.76 -14.13
CA GLY A 126 -7.43 0.44 -14.92
C GLY A 126 -6.00 0.98 -14.91
N PRO A 127 -5.83 2.26 -15.29
CA PRO A 127 -4.53 2.83 -15.58
C PRO A 127 -3.71 3.17 -14.33
N LEU A 128 -2.38 3.05 -14.40
CA LEU A 128 -1.49 3.26 -13.25
C LEU A 128 -0.23 4.10 -13.59
N ASP A 129 -0.25 5.38 -13.24
CA ASP A 129 0.93 6.25 -13.39
C ASP A 129 1.95 6.02 -12.27
N LEU A 130 3.16 5.59 -12.64
CA LEU A 130 4.29 5.36 -11.73
C LEU A 130 5.38 6.46 -11.79
N GLN A 131 5.18 7.53 -12.56
CA GLN A 131 6.20 8.58 -12.73
C GLN A 131 6.47 9.35 -11.44
N ASN A 132 5.41 9.68 -10.71
CA ASN A 132 5.43 10.68 -9.63
C ASN A 132 5.29 10.06 -8.22
N LEU A 133 5.92 8.92 -8.00
CA LEU A 133 5.90 8.24 -6.71
C LEU A 133 6.70 8.99 -5.63
N PRO A 134 6.25 8.99 -4.36
CA PRO A 134 6.99 9.61 -3.25
C PRO A 134 8.44 9.14 -3.13
N ASN A 135 9.40 10.05 -3.00
CA ASN A 135 10.85 9.74 -2.93
C ASN A 135 11.23 8.71 -1.84
N ARG A 136 10.46 8.69 -0.74
CA ARG A 136 10.66 7.77 0.39
C ARG A 136 10.05 6.38 0.18
N LEU A 137 9.16 6.21 -0.79
CA LEU A 137 8.56 4.92 -1.12
C LEU A 137 9.66 3.99 -1.60
N LYS A 138 9.79 2.81 -1.02
CA LYS A 138 10.84 1.82 -1.34
C LYS A 138 10.29 0.49 -1.81
N TYR A 139 9.11 0.14 -1.32
CA TYR A 139 8.44 -1.11 -1.64
C TYR A 139 7.02 -0.85 -2.08
N ILE A 140 6.66 -1.40 -3.22
CA ILE A 140 5.34 -1.32 -3.83
C ILE A 140 4.98 -2.74 -4.27
N ASP A 141 3.90 -3.27 -3.72
CA ASP A 141 3.33 -4.53 -4.15
C ASP A 141 1.91 -4.31 -4.67
N LEU A 142 1.73 -4.58 -5.96
CA LEU A 142 0.50 -4.44 -6.71
C LEU A 142 0.15 -5.77 -7.38
N SER A 143 0.78 -6.86 -6.95
CA SER A 143 0.57 -8.19 -7.52
C SER A 143 -0.88 -8.66 -7.36
N GLU A 144 -1.29 -9.63 -8.19
CA GLU A 144 -2.61 -10.27 -8.11
C GLU A 144 -3.76 -9.25 -8.09
N ASN A 145 -3.79 -8.41 -9.12
CA ASN A 145 -4.82 -7.39 -9.37
C ASN A 145 -5.22 -7.42 -10.86
N GLN A 146 -5.98 -6.43 -11.32
CA GLN A 146 -6.51 -6.34 -12.69
C GLN A 146 -5.96 -5.10 -13.44
N PHE A 147 -4.73 -4.66 -13.13
CA PHE A 147 -4.10 -3.53 -13.83
C PHE A 147 -3.72 -3.92 -15.27
N SER A 148 -3.98 -3.03 -16.23
CA SER A 148 -3.73 -3.26 -17.67
C SER A 148 -2.59 -2.39 -18.23
N LYS A 149 -2.13 -2.73 -19.44
CA LYS A 149 -0.89 -2.26 -20.07
C LYS A 149 -0.81 -0.76 -20.39
N ASP A 150 -1.91 -0.13 -20.77
CA ASP A 150 -1.83 1.13 -21.53
C ASP A 150 -1.20 2.30 -20.76
N VAL A 151 -0.91 2.18 -19.46
CA VAL A 151 -0.62 3.33 -18.59
C VAL A 151 0.58 3.14 -17.62
N LEU A 152 1.46 2.14 -17.80
CA LEU A 152 2.70 2.10 -17.02
C LEU A 152 3.70 3.15 -17.52
N THR A 153 3.63 4.36 -16.99
CA THR A 153 4.60 5.41 -17.28
C THR A 153 5.81 5.33 -16.34
N ALA A 154 7.01 5.34 -16.93
CA ALA A 154 8.27 4.97 -16.30
C ALA A 154 8.57 5.63 -14.94
N VAL A 155 9.22 4.88 -14.07
CA VAL A 155 9.69 5.37 -12.77
C VAL A 155 11.03 6.07 -12.92
N SER A 156 11.20 7.20 -12.25
CA SER A 156 12.49 7.90 -12.22
C SER A 156 13.61 7.01 -11.64
N PRO A 157 14.77 6.86 -12.31
CA PRO A 157 15.91 6.09 -11.80
C PRO A 157 16.57 6.72 -10.57
N ALA A 158 16.26 7.99 -10.26
CA ALA A 158 16.84 8.72 -9.12
C ALA A 158 16.44 8.13 -7.74
N HIS A 159 15.43 7.26 -7.70
CA HIS A 159 14.93 6.66 -6.46
C HIS A 159 14.71 5.17 -6.68
N PRO A 160 15.70 4.30 -6.35
CA PRO A 160 15.56 2.86 -6.50
C PRO A 160 14.47 2.34 -5.57
N ARG A 161 13.62 1.47 -6.12
CA ARG A 161 12.45 0.86 -5.46
C ARG A 161 12.24 -0.56 -5.98
N THR A 162 11.62 -1.39 -5.15
CA THR A 162 11.08 -2.70 -5.56
C THR A 162 9.60 -2.52 -5.90
N ILE A 163 9.21 -2.94 -7.10
CA ILE A 163 7.83 -2.93 -7.57
C ILE A 163 7.46 -4.34 -8.03
N LEU A 164 6.45 -4.93 -7.39
CA LEU A 164 5.89 -6.24 -7.72
C LEU A 164 4.57 -6.04 -8.46
N MET A 165 4.41 -6.71 -9.59
CA MET A 165 3.26 -6.58 -10.49
C MET A 165 2.80 -7.94 -11.04
N GLU A 166 3.31 -9.08 -10.53
CA GLU A 166 2.87 -10.40 -10.98
C GLU A 166 1.36 -10.59 -10.82
N GLY A 167 0.76 -11.53 -11.54
CA GLY A 167 -0.68 -11.81 -11.44
C GLY A 167 -1.61 -10.75 -12.05
N ASN A 168 -1.09 -9.66 -12.62
CA ASN A 168 -1.89 -8.69 -13.37
C ASN A 168 -2.03 -9.09 -14.85
N PRO A 169 -3.15 -8.75 -15.52
CA PRO A 169 -3.36 -8.95 -16.96
C PRO A 169 -2.57 -7.94 -17.80
N LEU A 170 -1.26 -7.85 -17.54
CA LEU A 170 -0.33 -7.06 -18.32
C LEU A 170 -0.12 -7.72 -19.68
N ASP A 171 -0.34 -6.97 -20.75
CA ASP A 171 0.01 -7.43 -22.08
C ASP A 171 1.55 -7.54 -22.23
N LYS A 172 2.04 -8.41 -23.12
CA LYS A 172 3.44 -8.87 -23.17
C LYS A 172 4.46 -7.75 -23.39
N ASP A 173 4.05 -6.61 -23.94
CA ASP A 173 4.91 -5.44 -24.11
C ASP A 173 4.61 -4.29 -23.13
N ALA A 174 3.96 -4.58 -21.99
CA ALA A 174 3.46 -3.55 -21.06
C ALA A 174 4.51 -2.73 -20.32
N LEU A 175 5.78 -3.09 -20.45
CA LEU A 175 6.88 -2.41 -19.81
C LEU A 175 7.69 -1.68 -20.88
N THR A 176 7.15 -0.59 -21.41
CA THR A 176 7.96 0.38 -22.16
C THR A 176 8.81 1.16 -21.16
N MET A 177 10.06 0.72 -21.01
CA MET A 177 11.07 1.44 -20.25
C MET A 177 11.40 2.72 -21.03
N ASN A 178 10.73 3.82 -20.67
CA ASN A 178 10.99 5.12 -21.27
C ASN A 178 12.28 5.66 -20.65
N CYS A 179 13.43 5.24 -21.17
CA CYS A 179 14.73 5.84 -20.88
C CYS A 179 14.75 7.26 -21.47
N ALA A 180 14.08 8.22 -20.82
CA ALA A 180 14.06 9.62 -21.22
C ALA A 180 15.35 10.34 -20.77
N ALA A 181 16.51 9.84 -21.22
CA ALA A 181 17.76 10.56 -21.26
C ALA A 181 18.71 9.82 -22.24
N PRO A 182 19.45 10.52 -23.12
CA PRO A 182 20.53 9.90 -23.86
C PRO A 182 21.59 9.50 -22.83
N CYS A 183 21.65 8.23 -22.46
CA CYS A 183 22.80 7.70 -21.74
C CYS A 183 24.02 7.87 -22.66
N PRO A 184 25.10 8.53 -22.24
CA PRO A 184 26.34 8.51 -23.00
C PRO A 184 26.90 7.08 -22.90
N CYS A 185 26.54 6.24 -23.87
CA CYS A 185 27.06 4.89 -23.98
C CYS A 185 28.57 4.96 -24.31
N ILE A 186 29.42 5.06 -23.30
CA ILE A 186 30.85 4.79 -23.45
C ILE A 186 31.03 3.29 -23.22
N HIS A 187 31.19 2.58 -24.34
CA HIS A 187 31.53 1.16 -24.45
C HIS A 187 30.59 0.15 -23.79
N THR A 188 29.86 -0.56 -24.65
CA THR A 188 29.18 -1.81 -24.34
C THR A 188 30.17 -2.92 -23.99
N ASP A 189 30.04 -3.49 -22.80
CA ASP A 189 30.18 -4.93 -22.57
C ASP A 189 28.85 -5.50 -22.04
N GLU A 190 28.61 -6.79 -22.31
CA GLU A 190 27.29 -7.39 -22.61
C GLU A 190 26.30 -7.59 -21.43
N LYS A 191 26.22 -6.69 -20.46
CA LYS A 191 25.23 -6.80 -19.34
C LYS A 191 24.44 -5.54 -19.00
N GLY A 192 24.46 -4.53 -19.87
CA GLY A 192 23.69 -3.29 -19.71
C GLY A 192 22.20 -3.35 -20.07
N CYS A 193 21.55 -4.53 -20.02
CA CYS A 193 20.12 -4.70 -20.30
C CYS A 193 19.43 -5.35 -19.10
N VAL A 194 18.46 -4.65 -18.49
CA VAL A 194 17.54 -5.26 -17.53
C VAL A 194 16.77 -6.34 -18.26
N THR A 195 17.09 -7.60 -17.95
CA THR A 195 16.52 -8.74 -18.65
C THR A 195 15.08 -8.94 -18.15
N LEU A 196 14.10 -8.61 -18.99
CA LEU A 196 12.72 -9.08 -18.85
C LEU A 196 12.70 -10.59 -19.15
N ARG A 197 12.99 -11.43 -18.16
CA ARG A 197 12.74 -12.88 -18.27
C ARG A 197 11.33 -13.20 -17.78
N SER A 198 10.42 -13.26 -18.75
CA SER A 198 9.21 -14.06 -18.67
C SER A 198 9.54 -15.49 -18.27
N LYS A 199 9.04 -15.88 -17.09
CA LYS A 199 8.20 -17.06 -16.85
C LYS A 199 7.62 -16.93 -15.42
N LYS A 200 6.46 -16.27 -15.31
CA LYS A 200 5.60 -16.15 -14.10
C LYS A 200 5.90 -15.09 -13.02
N SER A 201 6.94 -14.26 -13.11
CA SER A 201 7.15 -13.16 -12.15
C SER A 201 7.79 -11.95 -12.83
N ILE A 202 7.23 -10.75 -12.63
CA ILE A 202 7.81 -9.49 -13.12
C ILE A 202 8.36 -8.75 -11.90
N LEU A 203 9.66 -8.91 -11.63
CA LEU A 203 10.39 -8.01 -10.74
C LEU A 203 10.98 -6.87 -11.56
N LEU A 204 10.50 -5.65 -11.33
CA LEU A 204 11.13 -4.45 -11.85
C LEU A 204 12.23 -4.00 -10.88
N TYR A 205 13.49 -4.33 -11.21
CA TYR A 205 14.65 -3.73 -10.56
C TYR A 205 15.02 -2.44 -11.30
N LEU A 206 14.71 -1.30 -10.70
CA LEU A 206 15.24 0.00 -11.10
C LEU A 206 16.49 0.25 -10.29
N GLN A 207 17.61 -0.32 -10.72
CA GLN A 207 18.91 0.12 -10.21
C GLN A 207 19.36 1.33 -11.05
N GLY A 208 19.75 2.39 -10.34
CA GLY A 208 20.17 3.65 -10.95
C GLY A 208 21.34 3.45 -11.91
N CYS A 209 21.30 4.20 -13.01
CA CYS A 209 22.44 4.40 -13.90
C CYS A 209 23.56 5.16 -13.17
#